data_AF-A0A1D8PF63-F1
#
_entry.id   AF-A0A1D8PF63-F1
#
_cell.length_a   1.000
_cell.length_b   1.000
_cell.length_c   1.000
_cell.angle_alpha   90.00
_cell.angle_beta   90.00
_cell.angle_gamma   90.00
#
_symmetry.space_group_name_H-M   'P 1'
#
loop_
_entity.id
_entity.type
_entity.pdbx_description
1 polymer ?
#
loop_
_entity_poly.entity_id
_entity_poly.type
_entity_poly.pdbx_seq_one_letter_code
_entity_poly.pdbx_strand_id
1 'polypeptide(L)'
;MAYSIEELRTYKAVTIITLLLSIYGTLKYSGVPEGDLAYTPFTASNILLFIYWGVLYLWQIIYTAQIFFPDEYRLSVISLVGWHFPIFNVLIYIWSELFSNGHYIWSEIILILNFFNLLVLYFAHKTFAVKPLVNWFLIHVPLAAMPLSWVMFALFWNGAVMFHIHKLFGRILANVFIWDFLLVPGVFLLLFNDWAIGFTNAYLMFALAFGQLSTKVFALQWIFAFVIAGILTVWSFIALVVGGVREVSDERAPLLVEVQETVTE
;
A
#
# COMPACT_ATOMS: atom_id res chain seq x y z
N MET A 1 15.79 3.92 -21.86
CA MET A 1 15.46 5.09 -22.69
C MET A 1 15.92 6.32 -21.92
N ALA A 2 16.81 7.15 -22.47
CA ALA A 2 17.22 8.38 -21.78
C ALA A 2 16.04 9.36 -21.78
N TYR A 3 15.55 9.74 -20.60
CA TYR A 3 14.57 10.81 -20.48
C TYR A 3 15.13 12.09 -21.11
N SER A 4 14.37 12.71 -22.00
CA SER A 4 14.63 14.10 -22.38
C SER A 4 14.47 15.02 -21.16
N ILE A 5 15.11 16.19 -21.22
CA ILE A 5 14.99 17.20 -20.16
C ILE A 5 13.53 17.61 -19.93
N GLU A 6 12.73 17.68 -21.00
CA GLU A 6 11.32 18.03 -20.95
C GLU A 6 10.47 16.94 -20.30
N GLU A 7 10.66 15.67 -20.68
CA GLU A 7 9.96 14.55 -20.04
C GLU A 7 10.28 14.47 -18.55
N LEU A 8 11.54 14.71 -18.16
CA LEU A 8 11.94 14.67 -16.75
C LEU A 8 11.30 15.83 -15.97
N ARG A 9 11.21 17.02 -16.56
CA ARG A 9 10.51 18.17 -15.96
C ARG A 9 9.01 17.90 -15.79
N THR A 10 8.37 17.32 -16.80
CA THR A 10 6.97 16.91 -16.75
C THR A 10 6.74 15.87 -15.65
N TYR A 11 7.58 14.83 -15.60
CA TYR A 11 7.50 13.81 -14.56
C TYR A 11 7.66 14.40 -13.16
N LYS A 12 8.64 15.31 -12.93
CA LYS A 12 8.81 16.03 -11.66
C LYS A 12 7.54 16.80 -11.27
N ALA A 13 7.01 17.62 -12.18
CA ALA A 13 5.82 18.43 -11.91
C ALA A 13 4.60 17.55 -11.58
N VAL A 14 4.33 16.53 -12.41
CA VAL A 14 3.19 15.63 -12.21
C VAL A 14 3.33 14.85 -10.91
N THR A 15 4.51 14.34 -10.59
CA THR A 15 4.76 13.61 -9.33
C THR A 15 4.42 14.47 -8.11
N ILE A 16 4.90 15.72 -8.08
CA ILE A 16 4.64 16.64 -6.96
C ILE A 16 3.15 16.98 -6.87
N ILE A 17 2.53 17.38 -7.99
CA ILE A 17 1.12 17.77 -8.02
C ILE A 17 0.23 16.62 -7.55
N THR A 18 0.45 15.42 -8.08
CA THR A 18 -0.36 14.25 -7.75
C THR A 18 -0.16 13.82 -6.30
N LEU A 19 1.07 13.85 -5.77
CA LEU A 19 1.34 13.60 -4.36
C LEU A 19 0.60 14.58 -3.45
N LEU A 20 0.63 15.88 -3.76
CA LEU A 20 -0.10 16.90 -3.01
C LEU A 20 -1.63 16.70 -3.06
N LEU A 21 -2.16 16.32 -4.22
CA LEU A 21 -3.58 15.98 -4.38
C LEU A 21 -3.96 14.76 -3.52
N SER A 22 -3.12 13.71 -3.53
CA SER A 22 -3.31 12.51 -2.71
C SER A 22 -3.35 12.87 -1.22
N ILE A 23 -2.38 13.65 -0.72
CA ILE A 23 -2.33 14.12 0.67
C ILE A 23 -3.58 14.94 1.02
N TYR A 24 -3.99 15.87 0.15
CA TYR A 24 -5.20 16.66 0.36
C TYR A 24 -6.44 15.76 0.46
N GLY A 25 -6.58 14.82 -0.47
CA GLY A 25 -7.70 13.87 -0.49
C GLY A 25 -7.77 13.01 0.76
N THR A 26 -6.63 12.52 1.25
CA THR A 26 -6.58 11.68 2.45
C THR A 26 -6.89 12.45 3.73
N LEU A 27 -6.43 13.70 3.85
CA LEU A 27 -6.80 14.58 4.94
C LEU A 27 -8.30 14.91 4.92
N LYS A 28 -8.87 15.11 3.73
CA LYS A 28 -10.29 15.40 3.56
C LYS A 28 -11.18 14.26 4.03
N TYR A 29 -10.94 13.02 3.58
CA TYR A 29 -11.80 11.89 4.00
C TYR A 29 -11.62 11.57 5.49
N SER A 30 -10.42 11.78 6.05
CA SER A 30 -10.17 11.60 7.48
C SER A 30 -10.97 12.58 8.36
N GLY A 31 -11.46 13.68 7.77
CA GLY A 31 -12.32 14.66 8.42
C GLY A 31 -13.82 14.41 8.28
N VAL A 32 -14.26 13.38 7.53
CA VAL A 32 -15.68 13.04 7.42
C VAL A 32 -16.18 12.54 8.78
N PRO A 33 -17.22 13.16 9.37
CA PRO A 33 -17.77 12.70 10.65
C PRO A 33 -18.18 11.24 10.59
N GLU A 34 -17.83 10.45 11.61
CA GLU A 34 -18.08 9.01 11.72
C GLU A 34 -19.57 8.59 11.57
N GLY A 35 -20.50 9.55 11.57
CA GLY A 35 -21.95 9.31 11.56
C GLY A 35 -22.50 8.65 10.30
N ASP A 36 -22.07 9.10 9.11
CA ASP A 36 -22.58 8.56 7.83
C ASP A 36 -21.78 7.32 7.36
N LEU A 37 -20.53 7.20 7.82
CA LEU A 37 -19.65 6.04 7.62
C LEU A 37 -19.92 5.00 8.70
N ALA A 38 -21.20 4.62 8.81
CA ALA A 38 -21.72 3.71 9.83
C ALA A 38 -20.78 2.51 10.02
N TYR A 39 -20.40 2.28 11.27
CA TYR A 39 -19.52 1.20 11.71
C TYR A 39 -19.65 -0.07 10.86
N THR A 40 -18.65 -0.30 10.01
CA THR A 40 -18.53 -1.53 9.23
C THR A 40 -17.67 -2.53 9.99
N PRO A 41 -17.73 -3.82 9.65
CA PRO A 41 -16.78 -4.81 10.16
C PRO A 41 -15.31 -4.51 9.80
N PHE A 42 -15.05 -3.64 8.84
CA PHE A 42 -13.70 -3.26 8.42
C PHE A 42 -13.30 -1.85 8.87
N THR A 43 -14.08 -1.23 9.76
CA THR A 43 -13.72 0.07 10.33
C THR A 43 -12.51 -0.09 11.27
N ALA A 44 -11.43 0.62 10.96
CA ALA A 44 -10.20 0.65 11.74
C ALA A 44 -10.08 1.91 12.60
N SER A 45 -9.10 1.91 13.51
CA SER A 45 -8.78 3.06 14.35
C SER A 45 -8.29 4.23 13.50
N ASN A 46 -8.99 5.36 13.58
CA ASN A 46 -8.62 6.60 12.87
C ASN A 46 -7.22 7.07 13.22
N ILE A 47 -6.79 6.94 14.48
CA ILE A 47 -5.44 7.33 14.93
C ILE A 47 -4.37 6.45 14.25
N LEU A 48 -4.59 5.13 14.19
CA LEU A 48 -3.63 4.22 13.58
C LEU A 48 -3.60 4.37 12.05
N LEU A 49 -4.75 4.59 11.41
CA LEU A 49 -4.79 4.92 9.98
C LEU A 49 -4.09 6.25 9.67
N PHE A 50 -4.25 7.26 10.52
CA PHE A 50 -3.54 8.54 10.38
C PHE A 50 -2.02 8.34 10.44
N ILE A 51 -1.53 7.52 11.37
CA ILE A 51 -0.10 7.17 11.46
C ILE A 51 0.35 6.42 10.19
N TYR A 52 -0.44 5.46 9.71
CA TYR A 52 -0.14 4.72 8.48
C TYR A 52 0.07 5.66 7.29
N TRP A 53 -0.86 6.60 7.08
CA TRP A 53 -0.74 7.61 6.03
C TRP A 53 0.45 8.53 6.23
N GLY A 54 0.71 8.97 7.46
CA GLY A 54 1.89 9.79 7.77
C GLY A 54 3.19 9.10 7.38
N VAL A 55 3.32 7.80 7.69
CA VAL A 55 4.49 6.99 7.32
C VAL A 55 4.56 6.78 5.81
N LEU A 56 3.45 6.45 5.14
CA LEU A 56 3.39 6.30 3.69
C LEU A 56 3.86 7.58 2.99
N TYR A 57 3.30 8.73 3.35
CA TYR A 57 3.65 10.00 2.71
C TYR A 57 5.07 10.45 3.02
N LEU A 58 5.58 10.18 4.23
CA LEU A 58 7.00 10.43 4.53
C LEU A 58 7.90 9.65 3.56
N TRP A 59 7.65 8.36 3.36
CA TRP A 59 8.40 7.55 2.39
C TRP A 59 8.22 8.02 0.94
N GLN A 60 7.00 8.42 0.55
CA GLN A 60 6.74 8.94 -0.80
C GLN A 60 7.38 10.31 -1.06
N ILE A 61 7.51 11.17 -0.04
CA ILE A 61 8.26 12.42 -0.12
C ILE A 61 9.75 12.14 -0.32
N ILE A 62 10.31 11.17 0.43
CA ILE A 62 11.71 10.74 0.26
C ILE A 62 11.93 10.23 -1.16
N TYR A 63 11.07 9.34 -1.67
CA TYR A 63 11.13 8.86 -3.06
C TYR A 63 11.07 10.03 -4.06
N THR A 64 10.14 10.98 -3.86
CA THR A 64 9.98 12.13 -4.75
C THR A 64 11.22 13.03 -4.75
N ALA A 65 11.86 13.22 -3.59
CA ALA A 65 13.08 14.01 -3.47
C ALA A 65 14.24 13.44 -4.31
N GLN A 66 14.31 12.12 -4.49
CA GLN A 66 15.37 11.47 -5.27
C GLN A 66 15.33 11.84 -6.76
N ILE A 67 14.15 12.15 -7.30
CA ILE A 67 13.94 12.53 -8.71
C ILE A 67 14.71 13.82 -9.05
N PHE A 68 15.02 14.67 -8.06
CA PHE A 68 15.75 15.91 -8.24
C PHE A 68 17.26 15.74 -8.43
N PHE A 69 17.78 14.56 -8.12
CA PHE A 69 19.18 14.21 -8.24
C PHE A 69 19.30 13.02 -9.21
N PRO A 70 19.08 13.22 -10.52
CA PRO A 70 19.07 12.13 -11.49
C PRO A 70 20.47 11.56 -11.70
N ASP A 71 20.57 10.23 -11.59
CA ASP A 71 21.69 9.42 -12.04
C ASP A 71 21.16 8.33 -13.00
N GLU A 72 22.04 7.57 -13.64
CA GLU A 72 21.63 6.54 -14.61
C GLU A 72 20.67 5.51 -14.00
N TYR A 73 20.92 5.12 -12.74
CA TYR A 73 20.07 4.19 -12.01
C TYR A 73 18.67 4.76 -11.77
N ARG A 74 18.56 5.98 -11.22
CA ARG A 74 17.28 6.63 -10.91
C ARG A 74 16.48 6.92 -12.16
N LEU A 75 17.14 7.32 -13.25
CA LEU A 75 16.47 7.50 -14.54
C LEU A 75 15.91 6.16 -15.06
N SER A 76 16.63 5.04 -14.85
CA SER A 76 16.12 3.71 -15.20
C SER A 76 14.87 3.34 -14.37
N VAL A 77 14.88 3.61 -13.06
CA VAL A 77 13.74 3.40 -12.17
C VAL A 77 12.54 4.23 -12.62
N ILE A 78 12.74 5.53 -12.87
CA ILE A 78 11.68 6.43 -13.33
C ILE A 78 11.10 5.95 -14.68
N SER A 79 11.95 5.46 -15.58
CA SER A 79 11.50 4.96 -16.89
C SER A 79 10.63 3.71 -16.80
N LEU A 80 10.86 2.87 -15.79
CA LEU A 80 10.20 1.58 -15.67
C LEU A 80 8.96 1.64 -14.78
N VAL A 81 9.09 2.22 -13.59
CA VAL A 81 8.05 2.18 -12.55
C VAL A 81 7.47 3.55 -12.21
N GLY A 82 8.09 4.63 -12.70
CA GLY A 82 7.80 5.99 -12.26
C GLY A 82 6.34 6.38 -12.42
N TRP A 83 5.71 6.05 -13.57
CA TRP A 83 4.34 6.46 -13.85
C TRP A 83 3.26 5.75 -13.02
N HIS A 84 3.55 4.61 -12.39
CA HIS A 84 2.62 3.97 -11.45
C HIS A 84 2.39 4.82 -10.20
N PHE A 85 3.38 5.62 -9.78
CA PHE A 85 3.31 6.49 -8.62
C PHE A 85 2.30 7.66 -8.77
N PRO A 86 2.38 8.53 -9.80
CA PRO A 86 1.38 9.56 -10.00
C PRO A 86 0.00 8.99 -10.30
N ILE A 87 -0.10 7.83 -11.00
CA ILE A 87 -1.38 7.14 -11.19
C ILE A 87 -1.99 6.74 -9.85
N PHE A 88 -1.21 6.11 -8.96
CA PHE A 88 -1.66 5.77 -7.61
C PHE A 88 -2.20 6.99 -6.87
N ASN A 89 -1.43 8.08 -6.88
CA ASN A 89 -1.79 9.29 -6.15
C ASN A 89 -3.05 9.98 -6.69
N VAL A 90 -3.21 10.03 -8.02
CA VAL A 90 -4.45 10.55 -8.65
C VAL A 90 -5.64 9.67 -8.29
N LEU A 91 -5.49 8.35 -8.36
CA LEU A 91 -6.60 7.44 -8.04
C LEU A 91 -6.96 7.49 -6.55
N ILE A 92 -6.01 7.65 -5.64
CA ILE A 92 -6.30 7.89 -4.21
C ILE A 92 -7.04 9.21 -4.02
N TYR A 93 -6.62 10.28 -4.69
CA TYR A 93 -7.32 11.56 -4.63
C TYR A 93 -8.77 11.42 -5.15
N ILE A 94 -8.97 10.86 -6.34
CA ILE A 94 -10.31 10.65 -6.91
C ILE A 94 -11.17 9.76 -6.01
N TRP A 95 -10.61 8.66 -5.48
CA TRP A 95 -11.30 7.80 -4.54
C TRP A 95 -11.78 8.58 -3.32
N SER A 96 -10.90 9.39 -2.71
CA SER A 96 -11.24 10.15 -1.51
C SER A 96 -12.32 11.21 -1.77
N GLU A 97 -12.32 11.85 -2.94
CA GLU A 97 -13.35 12.78 -3.37
C GLU A 97 -14.69 12.07 -3.56
N LEU A 98 -14.71 10.96 -4.28
CA LEU A 98 -15.94 10.18 -4.50
C LEU A 98 -16.51 9.67 -3.17
N PHE A 99 -15.66 9.13 -2.31
CA PHE A 99 -16.04 8.58 -1.02
C PHE A 99 -16.59 9.63 -0.07
N SER A 100 -15.90 10.78 0.06
CA SER A 100 -16.34 11.88 0.93
C SER A 100 -17.66 12.50 0.48
N ASN A 101 -18.00 12.37 -0.80
CA ASN A 101 -19.27 12.84 -1.38
C ASN A 101 -20.33 11.73 -1.47
N GLY A 102 -20.13 10.56 -0.88
CA GLY A 102 -21.12 9.47 -0.82
C GLY A 102 -21.26 8.62 -2.10
N HIS A 103 -20.35 8.75 -3.07
CA HIS A 103 -20.36 7.99 -4.32
C HIS A 103 -19.66 6.63 -4.18
N TYR A 104 -20.14 5.77 -3.27
CA TYR A 104 -19.42 4.56 -2.84
C TYR A 104 -19.15 3.53 -3.95
N ILE A 105 -20.04 3.43 -4.94
CA ILE A 105 -19.85 2.52 -6.10
C ILE A 105 -18.70 3.00 -6.96
N TRP A 106 -18.65 4.31 -7.24
CA TRP A 106 -17.58 4.88 -8.05
C TRP A 106 -16.25 4.89 -7.31
N SER A 107 -16.27 5.13 -6.00
CA SER A 107 -15.05 5.02 -5.19
C SER A 107 -14.52 3.58 -5.19
N GLU A 108 -15.38 2.56 -5.11
CA GLU A 108 -14.99 1.14 -5.22
C GLU A 108 -14.30 0.85 -6.57
N ILE A 109 -14.88 1.31 -7.68
CA ILE A 109 -14.31 1.13 -9.02
C ILE A 109 -12.91 1.76 -9.11
N ILE A 110 -12.71 2.95 -8.54
CA ILE A 110 -11.40 3.61 -8.54
C ILE A 110 -10.37 2.83 -7.72
N LEU A 111 -10.77 2.23 -6.58
CA LEU A 111 -9.89 1.35 -5.82
C LEU A 111 -9.51 0.11 -6.62
N ILE A 112 -10.45 -0.50 -7.35
CA ILE A 112 -10.17 -1.67 -8.21
C ILE A 112 -9.15 -1.31 -9.30
N LEU A 113 -9.33 -0.16 -9.97
CA LEU A 113 -8.37 0.32 -10.97
C LEU A 113 -6.99 0.56 -10.34
N ASN A 114 -6.94 1.13 -9.14
CA ASN A 114 -5.69 1.38 -8.44
C ASN A 114 -5.03 0.07 -7.99
N PHE A 115 -5.83 -0.91 -7.59
CA PHE A 115 -5.35 -2.25 -7.23
C PHE A 115 -4.64 -2.90 -8.42
N PHE A 116 -5.25 -2.88 -9.61
CA PHE A 116 -4.59 -3.39 -10.81
C PHE A 116 -3.35 -2.60 -11.21
N ASN A 117 -3.36 -1.26 -11.09
CA ASN A 117 -2.17 -0.43 -11.28
C ASN A 117 -0.99 -0.92 -10.40
N LEU A 118 -1.27 -1.19 -9.13
CA LEU A 118 -0.28 -1.66 -8.16
C LEU A 118 0.12 -3.13 -8.37
N LEU A 119 -0.81 -4.00 -8.80
CA LEU A 119 -0.48 -5.38 -9.17
C LEU A 119 0.43 -5.44 -10.41
N VAL A 120 0.20 -4.59 -11.42
CA VAL A 120 1.10 -4.48 -12.57
C VAL A 120 2.46 -3.99 -12.11
N LEU A 121 2.52 -2.94 -11.27
CA LEU A 121 3.76 -2.47 -10.67
C LEU A 121 4.49 -3.60 -9.92
N TYR A 122 3.77 -4.40 -9.15
CA TYR A 122 4.35 -5.47 -8.36
C TYR A 122 4.90 -6.60 -9.22
N PHE A 123 4.06 -7.18 -10.10
CA PHE A 123 4.39 -8.40 -10.83
C PHE A 123 5.15 -8.16 -12.13
N ALA A 124 4.81 -7.12 -12.89
CA ALA A 124 5.46 -6.85 -14.17
C ALA A 124 6.83 -6.19 -13.98
N HIS A 125 6.95 -5.29 -13.00
CA HIS A 125 8.20 -4.58 -12.73
C HIS A 125 9.01 -5.16 -11.56
N LYS A 126 8.51 -6.23 -10.92
CA LYS A 126 9.19 -6.98 -9.85
C LYS A 126 9.82 -6.07 -8.80
N THR A 127 9.09 -5.08 -8.30
CA THR A 127 9.64 -4.11 -7.33
C THR A 127 10.14 -4.77 -6.06
N PHE A 128 9.58 -5.92 -5.67
CA PHE A 128 10.04 -6.72 -4.55
C PHE A 128 11.47 -7.26 -4.71
N ALA A 129 12.00 -7.33 -5.95
CA ALA A 129 13.33 -7.81 -6.29
C ALA A 129 14.35 -6.67 -6.51
N VAL A 130 14.00 -5.43 -6.17
CA VAL A 130 14.92 -4.27 -6.23
C VAL A 130 16.07 -4.48 -5.26
N LYS A 131 17.30 -4.22 -5.72
CA LYS A 131 18.53 -4.26 -4.91
C LYS A 131 19.34 -2.97 -5.09
N PRO A 132 20.23 -2.62 -4.14
CA PRO A 132 20.36 -3.17 -2.78
C PRO A 132 19.15 -2.85 -1.90
N LEU A 133 19.13 -3.38 -0.67
CA LEU A 133 18.06 -3.20 0.32
C LEU A 133 17.68 -1.72 0.53
N VAL A 134 18.64 -0.80 0.46
CA VAL A 134 18.39 0.65 0.57
C VAL A 134 17.48 1.14 -0.56
N ASN A 135 17.73 0.74 -1.81
CA ASN A 135 16.88 1.09 -2.95
C ASN A 135 15.54 0.38 -2.89
N TRP A 136 15.51 -0.84 -2.34
CA TRP A 136 14.26 -1.55 -2.07
C TRP A 136 13.36 -0.76 -1.13
N PHE A 137 13.90 -0.26 -0.01
CA PHE A 137 13.14 0.62 0.90
C PHE A 137 12.66 1.90 0.22
N LEU A 138 13.48 2.49 -0.67
CA LEU A 138 13.17 3.76 -1.31
C LEU A 138 12.19 3.64 -2.48
N ILE A 139 12.08 2.46 -3.09
CA ILE A 139 11.25 2.24 -4.28
C ILE A 139 10.08 1.34 -3.92
N HIS A 140 10.34 0.12 -3.48
CA HIS A 140 9.32 -0.91 -3.29
C HIS A 140 8.34 -0.55 -2.16
N VAL A 141 8.84 -0.10 -1.01
CA VAL A 141 7.98 0.22 0.14
C VAL A 141 6.99 1.37 -0.15
N PRO A 142 7.41 2.56 -0.61
CA PRO A 142 6.50 3.68 -0.89
C PRO A 142 5.62 3.51 -2.13
N LEU A 143 6.02 2.74 -3.13
CA LEU A 143 5.29 2.63 -4.40
C LEU A 143 4.42 1.37 -4.47
N ALA A 144 4.85 0.26 -3.85
CA ALA A 144 4.17 -1.02 -3.97
C ALA A 144 3.63 -1.51 -2.62
N ALA A 145 4.49 -1.77 -1.63
CA ALA A 145 4.08 -2.50 -0.43
C ALA A 145 3.03 -1.75 0.41
N MET A 146 3.29 -0.49 0.77
CA MET A 146 2.29 0.29 1.52
C MET A 146 1.06 0.61 0.64
N PRO A 147 1.20 1.16 -0.58
CA PRO A 147 0.05 1.41 -1.46
C PRO A 147 -0.86 0.20 -1.68
N LEU A 148 -0.30 -0.97 -1.97
CA LEU A 148 -1.07 -2.17 -2.29
C LEU A 148 -1.83 -2.67 -1.06
N SER A 149 -1.19 -2.66 0.10
CA SER A 149 -1.81 -3.05 1.37
C SER A 149 -2.95 -2.12 1.75
N TRP A 150 -2.77 -0.81 1.58
CA TRP A 150 -3.86 0.15 1.77
C TRP A 150 -5.01 -0.07 0.80
N VAL A 151 -4.75 -0.19 -0.51
CA VAL A 151 -5.81 -0.34 -1.50
C VAL A 151 -6.58 -1.65 -1.27
N MET A 152 -5.89 -2.74 -0.93
CA MET A 152 -6.54 -3.98 -0.54
C MET A 152 -7.45 -3.77 0.68
N PHE A 153 -6.96 -3.11 1.73
CA PHE A 153 -7.78 -2.77 2.90
C PHE A 153 -9.00 -1.90 2.54
N ALA A 154 -8.78 -0.87 1.73
CA ALA A 154 -9.80 0.07 1.32
C ALA A 154 -10.90 -0.60 0.48
N LEU A 155 -10.59 -1.60 -0.35
CA LEU A 155 -11.60 -2.35 -1.11
C LEU A 155 -12.64 -3.00 -0.18
N PHE A 156 -12.19 -3.71 0.86
CA PHE A 156 -13.11 -4.34 1.80
C PHE A 156 -13.85 -3.32 2.66
N TRP A 157 -13.18 -2.24 3.08
CA TRP A 157 -13.81 -1.18 3.86
C TRP A 157 -14.86 -0.40 3.07
N ASN A 158 -14.49 0.12 1.89
CA ASN A 158 -15.37 0.85 0.99
C ASN A 158 -16.54 -0.02 0.51
N GLY A 159 -16.27 -1.27 0.13
CA GLY A 159 -17.30 -2.24 -0.24
C GLY A 159 -18.30 -2.51 0.90
N ALA A 160 -17.83 -2.58 2.16
CA ALA A 160 -18.71 -2.76 3.31
C ALA A 160 -19.60 -1.53 3.58
N VAL A 161 -19.09 -0.32 3.33
CA VAL A 161 -19.88 0.93 3.36
C VAL A 161 -20.93 0.91 2.25
N MET A 162 -20.52 0.59 1.02
CA MET A 162 -21.38 0.55 -0.17
C MET A 162 -22.60 -0.38 0.00
N PHE A 163 -22.41 -1.53 0.65
CA PHE A 163 -23.48 -2.51 0.88
C PHE A 163 -24.21 -2.35 2.23
N HIS A 164 -23.91 -1.31 3.01
CA HIS A 164 -24.48 -1.09 4.35
C HIS A 164 -24.45 -2.37 5.22
N ILE A 165 -23.30 -3.04 5.28
CA ILE A 165 -23.11 -4.32 5.97
C ILE A 165 -23.21 -4.11 7.50
N HIS A 166 -24.43 -4.03 8.02
CA HIS A 166 -24.72 -3.99 9.46
C HIS A 166 -25.57 -5.19 9.94
N LYS A 167 -26.20 -5.92 9.00
CA LYS A 167 -27.08 -7.06 9.31
C LYS A 167 -26.28 -8.35 9.53
N LEU A 168 -26.91 -9.34 10.18
CA LEU A 168 -26.32 -10.64 10.52
C LEU A 168 -25.58 -11.30 9.35
N PHE A 169 -26.16 -11.31 8.15
CA PHE A 169 -25.55 -11.88 6.95
C PHE A 169 -24.22 -11.20 6.60
N GLY A 170 -24.19 -9.87 6.65
CA GLY A 170 -22.99 -9.10 6.39
C GLY A 170 -21.89 -9.34 7.45
N ARG A 171 -22.26 -9.63 8.70
CA ARG A 171 -21.30 -10.01 9.76
C ARG A 171 -20.64 -11.36 9.48
N ILE A 172 -21.41 -12.34 9.02
CA ILE A 172 -20.88 -13.65 8.66
C ILE A 172 -19.89 -13.50 7.50
N LEU A 173 -20.29 -12.75 6.46
CA LEU A 173 -19.46 -12.52 5.30
C LEU A 173 -18.15 -11.81 5.65
N ALA A 174 -18.19 -10.79 6.50
CA ALA A 174 -17.00 -10.08 6.96
C ALA A 174 -16.06 -10.95 7.80
N ASN A 175 -16.59 -11.83 8.66
CA ASN A 175 -15.78 -12.79 9.42
C ASN A 175 -15.08 -13.81 8.51
N VAL A 176 -15.62 -14.10 7.32
CA VAL A 176 -14.97 -14.95 6.32
C VAL A 176 -13.90 -14.15 5.57
N PHE A 177 -14.27 -12.99 5.02
CA PHE A 177 -13.39 -12.15 4.22
C PHE A 177 -12.23 -11.51 5.00
N ILE A 178 -12.33 -11.37 6.33
CA ILE A 178 -11.20 -10.86 7.12
C ILE A 178 -9.96 -11.76 6.95
N TRP A 179 -10.13 -13.05 6.69
CA TRP A 179 -9.01 -13.98 6.49
C TRP A 179 -8.28 -13.76 5.17
N ASP A 180 -8.84 -13.03 4.22
CA ASP A 180 -8.12 -12.63 3.00
C ASP A 180 -6.91 -11.75 3.36
N PHE A 181 -7.00 -10.97 4.44
CA PHE A 181 -5.87 -10.21 4.98
C PHE A 181 -4.77 -11.08 5.60
N LEU A 182 -4.99 -12.38 5.80
CA LEU A 182 -3.92 -13.35 6.08
C LEU A 182 -3.47 -14.06 4.81
N LEU A 183 -4.43 -14.55 4.01
CA LEU A 183 -4.14 -15.38 2.85
C LEU A 183 -3.39 -14.62 1.76
N VAL A 184 -3.85 -13.43 1.39
CA VAL A 184 -3.23 -12.65 0.30
C VAL A 184 -1.83 -12.16 0.70
N PRO A 185 -1.61 -11.45 1.82
CA PRO A 185 -0.26 -11.10 2.27
C PRO A 185 0.61 -12.32 2.55
N GLY A 186 0.01 -13.42 3.02
CA GLY A 186 0.69 -14.70 3.21
C GLY A 186 1.25 -15.29 1.92
N VAL A 187 0.54 -15.15 0.79
CA VAL A 187 1.07 -15.53 -0.53
C VAL A 187 2.28 -14.67 -0.91
N PHE A 188 2.23 -13.36 -0.66
CA PHE A 188 3.37 -12.47 -0.92
C PHE A 188 4.60 -12.81 -0.06
N LEU A 189 4.39 -13.09 1.23
CA LEU A 189 5.42 -13.57 2.14
C LEU A 189 5.99 -14.92 1.71
N LEU A 190 5.14 -15.88 1.33
CA LEU A 190 5.55 -17.24 1.00
C LEU A 190 6.32 -17.33 -0.32
N LEU A 191 5.81 -16.68 -1.37
CA LEU A 191 6.32 -16.82 -2.73
C LEU A 191 7.43 -15.81 -3.06
N PHE A 192 7.35 -14.59 -2.51
CA PHE A 192 8.26 -13.49 -2.86
C PHE A 192 9.10 -12.99 -1.69
N ASN A 193 8.94 -13.59 -0.50
CA ASN A 193 9.62 -13.17 0.72
C ASN A 193 9.40 -11.67 1.03
N ASP A 194 8.22 -11.15 0.69
CA ASP A 194 7.91 -9.73 0.81
C ASP A 194 7.39 -9.40 2.21
N TRP A 195 8.35 -9.17 3.11
CA TRP A 195 8.07 -8.83 4.49
C TRP A 195 7.56 -7.38 4.67
N ALA A 196 7.71 -6.48 3.68
CA ALA A 196 7.08 -5.16 3.74
C ALA A 196 5.56 -5.26 3.56
N ILE A 197 5.08 -6.03 2.60
CA ILE A 197 3.64 -6.32 2.47
C ILE A 197 3.12 -7.01 3.74
N GLY A 198 3.89 -7.94 4.30
CA GLY A 198 3.54 -8.61 5.54
C GLY A 198 3.37 -7.65 6.73
N PHE A 199 4.37 -6.81 7.03
CA PHE A 199 4.28 -5.85 8.13
C PHE A 199 3.21 -4.78 7.92
N THR A 200 3.03 -4.30 6.69
CA THR A 200 2.05 -3.24 6.40
C THR A 200 0.61 -3.76 6.51
N ASN A 201 0.33 -4.99 6.07
CA ASN A 201 -0.96 -5.63 6.33
C ASN A 201 -1.15 -5.99 7.80
N ALA A 202 -0.10 -6.44 8.49
CA ALA A 202 -0.16 -6.67 9.93
C ALA A 202 -0.56 -5.40 10.70
N TYR A 203 0.01 -4.25 10.32
CA TYR A 203 -0.33 -2.96 10.89
C TYR A 203 -1.79 -2.56 10.61
N LEU A 204 -2.27 -2.74 9.37
CA LEU A 204 -3.67 -2.44 9.03
C LEU A 204 -4.65 -3.34 9.79
N MET A 205 -4.32 -4.62 9.98
CA MET A 205 -5.12 -5.52 10.82
C MET A 205 -5.07 -5.16 12.29
N PHE A 206 -3.92 -4.70 12.79
CA PHE A 206 -3.82 -4.13 14.13
C PHE A 206 -4.70 -2.87 14.28
N ALA A 207 -4.70 -1.99 13.27
CA ALA A 207 -5.57 -0.82 13.22
C ALA A 207 -7.06 -1.20 13.23
N LEU A 208 -7.44 -2.23 12.44
CA LEU A 208 -8.79 -2.79 12.43
C LEU A 208 -9.17 -3.35 13.81
N ALA A 209 -8.29 -4.13 14.44
CA ALA A 209 -8.53 -4.72 15.74
C ALA A 209 -8.87 -3.66 16.80
N PHE A 210 -8.11 -2.57 16.85
CA PHE A 210 -8.37 -1.45 17.77
C PHE A 210 -9.64 -0.66 17.41
N GLY A 211 -9.94 -0.47 16.12
CA GLY A 211 -11.19 0.17 15.70
C GLY A 211 -12.43 -0.62 16.12
N GLN A 212 -12.37 -1.94 15.99
CA GLN A 212 -13.46 -2.86 16.35
C GLN A 212 -13.57 -3.07 17.86
N LEU A 213 -12.46 -3.06 18.60
CA LEU A 213 -12.45 -3.20 20.07
C LEU A 213 -13.17 -2.02 20.76
N SER A 214 -13.04 -0.80 20.24
CA SER A 214 -13.68 0.40 20.77
C SER A 214 -15.18 0.43 20.50
N THR A 215 -15.63 -0.12 19.38
CA THR A 215 -17.04 -0.10 18.94
C THR A 215 -17.82 -1.28 19.49
N LYS A 216 -17.18 -2.44 19.70
CA LYS A 216 -17.75 -3.70 20.25
C LYS A 216 -19.02 -4.22 19.53
N VAL A 217 -19.34 -3.69 18.35
CA VAL A 217 -20.54 -4.06 17.57
C VAL A 217 -20.36 -5.44 16.90
N PHE A 218 -19.14 -5.78 16.50
CA PHE A 218 -18.83 -7.00 15.75
C PHE A 218 -17.98 -7.97 16.59
N ALA A 219 -18.66 -8.89 17.28
CA ALA A 219 -18.11 -9.68 18.38
C ALA A 219 -16.78 -10.43 18.11
N LEU A 220 -16.56 -11.00 16.92
CA LEU A 220 -15.36 -11.82 16.62
C LEU A 220 -14.30 -11.11 15.78
N GLN A 221 -14.67 -10.01 15.12
CA GLN A 221 -13.85 -9.36 14.10
C GLN A 221 -12.53 -8.84 14.67
N TRP A 222 -12.56 -8.23 15.86
CA TRP A 222 -11.37 -7.72 16.53
C TRP A 222 -10.41 -8.85 16.96
N ILE A 223 -10.93 -10.02 17.34
CA ILE A 223 -10.12 -11.19 17.70
C ILE A 223 -9.40 -11.72 16.47
N PHE A 224 -10.12 -11.93 15.36
CA PHE A 224 -9.52 -12.38 14.11
C PHE A 224 -8.47 -11.37 13.61
N ALA A 225 -8.75 -10.08 13.70
CA ALA A 225 -7.81 -9.04 13.31
C ALA A 225 -6.51 -9.06 14.15
N PHE A 226 -6.59 -9.24 15.48
CA PHE A 226 -5.41 -9.40 16.33
C PHE A 226 -4.62 -10.66 15.98
N VAL A 227 -5.29 -11.78 15.73
CA VAL A 227 -4.65 -13.05 15.37
C VAL A 227 -3.92 -12.91 14.03
N ILE A 228 -4.57 -12.33 13.01
CA ILE A 228 -3.97 -12.09 11.70
C ILE A 228 -2.77 -11.15 11.81
N ALA A 229 -2.92 -10.03 12.54
CA ALA A 229 -1.82 -9.10 12.78
C ALA A 229 -0.62 -9.78 13.47
N GLY A 230 -0.88 -10.62 14.47
CA GLY A 230 0.16 -11.38 15.17
C GLY A 230 0.88 -12.38 14.25
N ILE A 231 0.13 -13.18 13.50
CA ILE A 231 0.69 -14.16 12.56
C ILE A 231 1.53 -13.47 11.49
N LEU A 232 1.00 -12.44 10.83
CA LEU A 232 1.73 -11.71 9.80
C LEU A 232 2.97 -11.02 10.35
N THR A 233 2.92 -10.46 11.57
CA THR A 233 4.10 -9.85 12.19
C THR A 233 5.21 -10.87 12.39
N VAL A 234 4.90 -12.02 13.01
CA VAL A 234 5.88 -13.09 13.25
C VAL A 234 6.41 -13.65 11.93
N TRP A 235 5.54 -13.92 10.95
CA TRP A 235 5.95 -14.43 9.65
C TRP A 235 6.82 -13.41 8.91
N SER A 236 6.50 -12.12 8.96
CA SER A 236 7.32 -11.06 8.35
C SER A 236 8.70 -10.97 8.99
N PHE A 237 8.81 -11.12 10.32
CA PHE A 237 10.12 -11.20 10.99
C PHE A 237 10.91 -12.43 10.55
N ILE A 238 10.27 -13.60 10.44
CA ILE A 238 10.94 -14.82 9.95
C ILE A 238 11.41 -14.62 8.51
N ALA A 239 10.57 -14.05 7.63
CA ALA A 239 10.91 -13.77 6.23
C ALA A 239 12.03 -12.73 6.10
N LEU A 240 12.07 -11.72 6.99
CA LEU A 240 13.18 -10.76 7.06
C LEU A 240 14.50 -11.47 7.41
N VAL A 241 14.50 -12.32 8.43
CA VAL A 241 15.72 -13.00 8.92
C VAL A 241 16.18 -14.11 7.97
N VAL A 242 15.27 -14.97 7.51
CA VAL A 242 15.58 -16.11 6.61
C VAL A 242 15.79 -15.63 5.17
N GLY A 243 15.04 -14.62 4.73
CA GLY A 243 15.18 -14.02 3.41
C GLY A 243 16.54 -13.38 3.18
N GLY A 244 17.05 -12.65 4.18
CA GLY A 244 18.42 -12.13 4.14
C GLY A 244 19.48 -13.21 3.95
N VAL A 245 19.19 -14.47 4.31
CA VAL A 245 20.06 -15.64 4.02
C VAL A 245 19.86 -16.17 2.60
N ARG A 246 18.64 -16.11 2.05
CA ARG A 246 18.32 -16.50 0.66
C ARG A 246 18.80 -15.51 -0.39
N GLU A 247 19.02 -14.24 -0.03
CA GLU A 247 19.46 -13.15 -0.93
C GLU A 247 20.75 -13.46 -1.73
N VAL A 248 21.53 -14.44 -1.28
CA VAL A 248 22.73 -14.97 -1.97
C VAL A 248 22.38 -15.67 -3.30
N SER A 249 21.11 -16.05 -3.54
CA SER A 249 20.67 -16.90 -4.65
C SER A 249 19.62 -16.23 -5.58
N ASP A 250 20.10 -15.53 -6.61
CA ASP A 250 19.56 -15.46 -7.99
C ASP A 250 18.05 -15.27 -8.29
N GLU A 251 17.45 -14.15 -7.89
CA GLU A 251 16.42 -13.49 -8.72
C GLU A 251 16.58 -11.96 -8.69
N ARG A 252 16.77 -11.34 -9.86
CA ARG A 252 17.05 -9.90 -10.01
C ARG A 252 15.96 -9.23 -10.84
N ALA A 253 15.63 -7.98 -10.53
CA ALA A 253 14.72 -7.17 -11.36
C ALA A 253 15.35 -6.97 -12.76
N PRO A 254 14.72 -7.45 -13.85
CA PRO A 254 15.37 -7.61 -15.15
C PRO A 254 15.73 -6.30 -15.88
N LEU A 255 15.38 -5.13 -15.35
CA LEU A 255 15.39 -3.87 -16.10
C LEU A 255 15.96 -2.65 -15.34
N LEU A 256 16.56 -2.83 -14.15
CA LEU A 256 17.27 -1.75 -13.46
C LEU A 256 18.77 -1.85 -13.74
N VAL A 257 19.43 -0.70 -13.95
CA VAL A 257 20.88 -0.63 -14.15
C VAL A 257 21.59 -1.24 -12.94
N GLU A 258 22.59 -2.08 -13.15
CA GLU A 258 23.42 -2.61 -12.06
C GLU A 258 24.25 -1.46 -11.48
N VAL A 259 24.01 -1.12 -10.21
CA VAL A 259 25.00 -0.34 -9.45
C VAL A 259 26.17 -1.29 -9.24
N GLN A 260 27.25 -1.14 -10.00
CA GLN A 260 28.50 -1.83 -9.71
C GLN A 260 28.92 -1.40 -8.30
N GLU A 261 28.80 -2.31 -7.33
CA GLU A 261 29.55 -2.18 -6.09
C GLU A 261 31.02 -2.21 -6.49
N THR A 262 31.63 -1.02 -6.59
CA THR A 262 33.08 -0.91 -6.66
C THR A 262 33.61 -1.57 -5.40
N VAL A 263 34.06 -2.82 -5.53
CA VAL A 263 34.93 -3.47 -4.57
C VAL A 263 36.19 -2.63 -4.55
N THR A 264 36.26 -1.68 -3.63
CA THR A 264 37.52 -1.04 -3.28
C THR A 264 38.36 -2.09 -2.58
N GLU A 265 39.31 -2.67 -3.31
CA GLU A 265 40.51 -3.28 -2.72
C GLU A 265 41.37 -2.22 -2.03
#